data_AF-A0AAF0JBH9-F1
#
_entry.id   AF-A0AAF0JBH9-F1
#
_cell.length_a   1.000
_cell.length_b   1.000
_cell.length_c   1.000
_cell.angle_alpha   90.00
_cell.angle_beta   90.00
_cell.angle_gamma   90.00
#
_symmetry.space_group_name_H-M   'P 1'
#
loop_
_entity.id
_entity.type
_entity.pdbx_description
1 polymer ?
#
loop_
_entity_poly.entity_id
_entity_poly.type
_entity_poly.pdbx_seq_one_letter_code
_entity_poly.pdbx_strand_id
1 'polypeptide(L)'
;MAATLADIKVFSGSSHPELARLVCKRLGVPLGNSTVTKNDAGEIIVRIAESVRESDVYILNTSCVSQDESGNTFSPNTSLMELLIMIHACKTASARRVTAVIPHFFYARQDKKDKSRAPISARLIANMIEKAGCDHVITMDLHASQIQGFFNVPVDNLYSEPAALQYLREMIDCERVVIVSPDAGGAKRATSIADQLGVDFALFHKERKKANEVSRMVLVGNARDRIAVLVDDMADTCGTLDIAARQLRESGASNVLAMVTHGILSGPAIQRITDGALERLIVTNTLPQQANKAQCSKIEEIDISHLLAETIRRSHYGESVSVLFSQIPYDTSQPYRRVGGTPTQSPPCSTTASPATDRRTNALPAGPETQSPLPEHVVRDQYEPVAPSPLRNST
;
A
#
# COMPACT_ATOMS: atom_id res chain seq x y z
N MET A 1 12.30 27.31 25.92
CA MET A 1 11.34 26.35 26.53
C MET A 1 11.35 25.11 25.67
N ALA A 2 11.76 23.96 26.20
CA ALA A 2 11.58 22.70 25.48
C ALA A 2 10.07 22.45 25.40
N ALA A 3 9.51 22.43 24.19
CA ALA A 3 8.14 22.00 24.00
C ALA A 3 8.05 20.58 24.56
N THR A 4 7.27 20.38 25.62
CA THR A 4 6.92 19.04 26.07
C THR A 4 6.24 18.35 24.90
N LEU A 5 6.93 17.38 24.30
CA LEU A 5 6.38 16.55 23.23
C LEU A 5 5.07 15.93 23.74
N ALA A 6 4.05 15.94 22.89
CA ALA A 6 2.77 15.34 23.24
C ALA A 6 2.96 13.85 23.49
N ASP A 7 2.14 13.26 24.36
CA ASP A 7 2.16 11.81 24.58
C ASP A 7 1.59 11.07 23.35
N ILE A 8 2.18 9.94 22.97
CA ILE A 8 1.68 9.09 21.88
C ILE A 8 0.62 8.16 22.43
N LYS A 9 -0.59 8.19 21.86
CA LYS A 9 -1.65 7.23 22.20
C LYS A 9 -2.12 6.47 20.97
N VAL A 10 -2.06 5.15 21.04
CA VAL A 10 -2.50 4.28 19.95
C VAL A 10 -3.77 3.56 20.38
N PHE A 11 -4.85 3.70 19.63
CA PHE A 11 -6.11 2.98 19.82
C PHE A 11 -6.36 2.04 18.63
N SER A 12 -7.20 1.03 18.83
CA SER A 12 -7.61 0.09 17.78
C SER A 12 -9.12 0.04 17.69
N GLY A 13 -9.65 0.01 16.47
CA GLY A 13 -11.00 -0.45 16.20
C GLY A 13 -11.10 -1.98 16.29
N SER A 14 -12.26 -2.53 15.92
CA SER A 14 -12.55 -3.97 15.99
C SER A 14 -11.97 -4.77 14.80
N SER A 15 -11.46 -4.10 13.76
CA SER A 15 -11.02 -4.74 12.52
C SER A 15 -9.74 -5.58 12.67
N HIS A 16 -8.71 -5.04 13.33
CA HIS A 16 -7.41 -5.71 13.43
C HIS A 16 -6.64 -5.37 14.73
N PRO A 17 -7.16 -5.77 15.90
CA PRO A 17 -6.51 -5.50 17.20
C PRO A 17 -5.13 -6.16 17.34
N GLU A 18 -4.88 -7.29 16.67
CA GLU A 18 -3.58 -7.96 16.67
C GLU A 18 -2.47 -7.07 16.08
N LEU A 19 -2.70 -6.46 14.91
CA LEU A 19 -1.73 -5.55 14.30
C LEU A 19 -1.46 -4.34 15.18
N ALA A 20 -2.51 -3.77 15.81
CA ALA A 20 -2.36 -2.67 16.74
C ALA A 20 -1.46 -3.05 17.93
N ARG A 21 -1.62 -4.24 18.51
CA ARG A 21 -0.75 -4.74 19.59
C ARG A 21 0.70 -4.90 19.12
N LEU A 22 0.94 -5.40 17.92
CA LEU A 22 2.29 -5.51 17.34
C LEU A 22 2.94 -4.15 17.16
N VAL A 23 2.20 -3.16 16.64
CA VAL A 23 2.65 -1.77 16.49
C VAL A 23 2.99 -1.17 17.86
N CYS A 24 2.10 -1.29 18.85
CA CYS A 24 2.32 -0.81 20.22
C CYS A 24 3.56 -1.44 20.86
N LYS A 25 3.75 -2.76 20.71
CA LYS A 25 4.93 -3.48 21.21
C LYS A 25 6.23 -2.92 20.64
N ARG A 26 6.25 -2.55 19.36
CA ARG A 26 7.43 -1.98 18.70
C ARG A 26 7.68 -0.52 19.08
N LEU A 27 6.62 0.25 19.32
CA LEU A 27 6.71 1.62 19.82
C LEU A 27 7.09 1.69 21.31
N GLY A 28 6.92 0.59 22.05
CA GLY A 28 7.14 0.57 23.50
C GLY A 28 6.03 1.27 24.29
N VAL A 29 4.83 1.40 23.71
CA VAL A 29 3.67 2.04 24.34
C VAL A 29 2.55 1.02 24.55
N PRO A 30 1.72 1.15 25.61
CA PRO A 30 0.54 0.30 25.76
C PRO A 30 -0.52 0.65 24.71
N LEU A 31 -1.36 -0.32 24.36
CA LEU A 31 -2.58 -0.04 23.60
C LEU A 31 -3.56 0.74 24.48
N GLY A 32 -4.09 1.83 23.95
CA GLY A 32 -5.01 2.70 24.67
C GLY A 32 -6.31 1.97 25.05
N ASN A 33 -6.87 2.34 26.20
CA ASN A 33 -8.10 1.77 26.72
C ASN A 33 -9.31 2.41 26.04
N SER A 34 -9.91 1.66 25.12
CA SER A 34 -11.18 2.02 24.47
C SER A 34 -12.10 0.83 24.41
N THR A 35 -13.40 1.08 24.55
CA THR A 35 -14.44 0.07 24.35
C THR A 35 -15.26 0.41 23.12
N VAL A 36 -15.40 -0.57 22.23
CA VAL A 36 -16.26 -0.50 21.05
C VAL A 36 -17.31 -1.60 21.20
N THR A 37 -18.58 -1.22 21.32
CA THR A 37 -19.69 -2.16 21.46
C THR A 37 -20.81 -1.81 20.48
N LYS A 38 -21.78 -2.69 20.34
CA LYS A 38 -23.02 -2.45 19.59
C LYS A 38 -24.21 -2.58 20.53
N ASN A 39 -25.20 -1.70 20.39
CA ASN A 39 -26.48 -1.87 21.07
C ASN A 39 -27.38 -2.87 20.31
N ASP A 40 -28.53 -3.19 20.88
CA ASP A 40 -29.49 -4.14 20.29
C ASP A 40 -30.06 -3.64 18.93
N ALA A 41 -30.00 -2.33 18.67
CA ALA A 41 -30.38 -1.73 17.40
C ALA A 41 -29.26 -1.77 16.32
N GLY A 42 -28.06 -2.23 16.70
CA GLY A 42 -26.89 -2.32 15.81
C GLY A 42 -26.07 -1.03 15.71
N GLU A 43 -26.36 0.00 16.49
CA GLU A 43 -25.58 1.23 16.54
C GLU A 43 -24.27 1.01 17.31
N ILE A 44 -23.20 1.62 16.81
CA ILE A 44 -21.86 1.51 17.39
C ILE A 44 -21.73 2.51 18.53
N ILE A 45 -21.33 2.01 19.70
CA ILE A 45 -21.01 2.80 20.88
C ILE A 45 -19.50 2.72 21.10
N VAL A 46 -18.83 3.87 21.04
CA VAL A 46 -17.40 4.01 21.33
C VAL A 46 -17.23 4.81 22.60
N ARG A 47 -16.37 4.33 23.51
CA ARG A 47 -15.92 5.08 24.68
C ARG A 47 -14.41 5.00 24.79
N ILE A 48 -13.76 6.16 24.74
CA ILE A 48 -12.34 6.32 25.07
C ILE A 48 -12.26 6.42 26.59
N ALA A 49 -11.65 5.43 27.25
CA ALA A 49 -11.68 5.28 28.71
C ALA A 49 -10.52 5.99 29.43
N GLU A 50 -9.70 6.73 28.69
CA GLU A 50 -8.59 7.51 29.21
C GLU A 50 -8.55 8.92 28.60
N SER A 51 -7.89 9.86 29.29
CA SER A 51 -7.75 11.22 28.77
C SER A 51 -6.84 11.23 27.55
N VAL A 52 -7.29 11.83 26.45
CA VAL A 52 -6.50 12.07 25.23
C VAL A 52 -6.16 13.55 25.03
N ARG A 53 -6.46 14.39 26.02
CA ARG A 53 -6.23 15.84 25.95
C ARG A 53 -4.77 16.15 25.67
N GLU A 54 -4.51 17.00 24.68
CA GLU A 54 -3.18 17.39 24.22
C GLU A 54 -2.26 16.22 23.78
N SER A 55 -2.80 15.01 23.62
CA SER A 55 -2.05 13.84 23.15
C SER A 55 -2.05 13.76 21.62
N ASP A 56 -1.03 13.11 21.06
CA ASP A 56 -0.94 12.76 19.64
C ASP A 56 -1.53 11.36 19.44
N VAL A 57 -2.73 11.31 18.87
CA VAL A 57 -3.56 10.10 18.86
C VAL A 57 -3.48 9.42 17.50
N TYR A 58 -3.24 8.12 17.51
CA TYR A 58 -3.23 7.25 16.33
C TYR A 58 -4.33 6.20 16.48
N ILE A 59 -5.25 6.12 15.51
CA ILE A 59 -6.35 5.16 15.54
C ILE A 59 -6.14 4.17 14.40
N LEU A 60 -5.86 2.92 14.74
CA LEU A 60 -5.67 1.84 13.77
C LEU A 60 -7.01 1.15 13.47
N ASN A 61 -7.42 1.20 12.20
CA ASN A 61 -8.59 0.49 11.73
C ASN A 61 -8.46 0.21 10.22
N THR A 62 -8.75 -1.01 9.77
CA THR A 62 -8.54 -1.44 8.38
C THR A 62 -9.86 -1.87 7.72
N SER A 63 -9.94 -1.73 6.39
CA SER A 63 -11.11 -2.14 5.62
C SER A 63 -11.15 -3.65 5.42
N CYS A 64 -11.79 -4.38 6.33
CA CYS A 64 -11.89 -5.84 6.25
C CYS A 64 -13.29 -6.35 6.64
N VAL A 65 -13.53 -7.62 6.31
CA VAL A 65 -14.49 -8.43 7.06
C VAL A 65 -13.71 -9.11 8.17
N SER A 66 -14.01 -8.79 9.44
CA SER A 66 -13.39 -9.45 10.59
C SER A 66 -14.45 -10.15 11.44
N GLN A 67 -13.99 -11.06 12.28
CA GLN A 67 -14.81 -11.71 13.30
C GLN A 67 -14.20 -11.47 14.67
N ASP A 68 -15.03 -11.20 15.68
CA ASP A 68 -14.56 -11.19 17.06
C ASP A 68 -14.50 -12.60 17.65
N GLU A 69 -13.96 -12.70 18.87
CA GLU A 69 -13.87 -13.94 19.63
C GLU A 69 -15.24 -14.55 19.94
N SER A 70 -16.32 -13.77 19.87
CA SER A 70 -17.71 -14.19 20.06
C SER A 70 -18.39 -14.64 18.75
N GLY A 71 -17.68 -14.59 17.61
CA GLY A 71 -18.19 -14.96 16.29
C GLY A 71 -19.01 -13.88 15.58
N ASN A 72 -19.09 -12.66 16.12
CA ASN A 72 -19.77 -11.55 15.44
C ASN A 72 -18.95 -11.11 14.24
N THR A 73 -19.60 -10.96 13.09
CA THR A 73 -18.96 -10.52 11.86
C THR A 73 -19.08 -9.00 11.70
N PHE A 74 -17.97 -8.33 11.45
CA PHE A 74 -17.87 -6.90 11.19
C PHE A 74 -17.65 -6.71 9.70
N SER A 75 -18.47 -5.86 9.07
CA SER A 75 -18.28 -5.46 7.68
C SER A 75 -17.32 -4.28 7.58
N PRO A 76 -16.74 -4.01 6.39
CA PRO A 76 -15.96 -2.80 6.17
C PRO A 76 -16.72 -1.51 6.53
N ASN A 77 -18.05 -1.49 6.38
CA ASN A 77 -18.89 -0.35 6.78
C ASN A 77 -18.95 -0.16 8.29
N THR A 78 -18.98 -1.26 9.04
CA THR A 78 -18.94 -1.21 10.50
C THR A 78 -17.61 -0.63 10.95
N SER A 79 -16.50 -1.17 10.44
CA SER A 79 -15.15 -0.70 10.76
C SER A 79 -14.93 0.76 10.36
N LEU A 80 -15.49 1.19 9.23
CA LEU A 80 -15.47 2.60 8.84
C LEU A 80 -16.21 3.47 9.86
N MET A 81 -17.43 3.10 10.24
CA MET A 81 -18.20 3.87 11.23
C MET A 81 -17.52 3.90 12.60
N GLU A 82 -16.95 2.78 13.05
CA GLU A 82 -16.13 2.74 14.26
C GLU A 82 -14.97 3.74 14.19
N LEU A 83 -14.21 3.76 13.08
CA LEU A 83 -13.11 4.69 12.89
C LEU A 83 -13.59 6.15 12.96
N LEU A 84 -14.67 6.50 12.26
CA LEU A 84 -15.21 7.85 12.24
C LEU A 84 -15.65 8.31 13.64
N ILE A 85 -16.33 7.44 14.39
CA ILE A 85 -16.79 7.75 15.76
C ILE A 85 -15.58 7.87 16.70
N MET A 86 -14.58 7.00 16.60
CA MET A 86 -13.36 7.08 17.40
C MET A 86 -12.58 8.37 17.14
N ILE A 87 -12.42 8.77 15.87
CA ILE A 87 -11.78 10.04 15.48
C ILE A 87 -12.54 11.20 16.11
N HIS A 88 -13.86 11.22 15.96
CA HIS A 88 -14.70 12.29 16.48
C HIS A 88 -14.66 12.37 18.02
N ALA A 89 -14.66 11.21 18.71
CA ALA A 89 -14.54 11.13 20.16
C ALA A 89 -13.19 11.71 20.63
N CYS A 90 -12.08 11.39 19.95
CA CYS A 90 -10.77 11.92 20.31
C CYS A 90 -10.67 13.43 20.03
N LYS A 91 -11.23 13.91 18.90
CA LYS A 91 -11.22 15.32 18.54
C LYS A 91 -12.01 16.17 19.55
N THR A 92 -13.21 15.72 19.91
CA THR A 92 -14.06 16.39 20.91
C THR A 92 -13.49 16.32 22.32
N ALA A 93 -12.74 15.25 22.65
CA ALA A 93 -11.97 15.13 23.89
C ALA A 93 -10.67 15.97 23.91
N SER A 94 -10.49 16.90 22.96
CA SER A 94 -9.35 17.82 22.88
C SER A 94 -8.00 17.15 22.63
N ALA A 95 -7.97 16.08 21.83
CA ALA A 95 -6.70 15.57 21.30
C ALA A 95 -5.98 16.65 20.49
N ARG A 96 -4.64 16.73 20.64
CA ARG A 96 -3.82 17.72 19.91
C ARG A 96 -3.84 17.45 18.42
N ARG A 97 -3.72 16.17 18.05
CA ARG A 97 -3.72 15.69 16.67
C ARG A 97 -4.33 14.29 16.65
N VAL A 98 -5.16 14.01 15.63
CA VAL A 98 -5.74 12.69 15.40
C VAL A 98 -5.29 12.17 14.03
N THR A 99 -4.56 11.07 14.04
CA THR A 99 -4.04 10.39 12.85
C THR A 99 -4.80 9.08 12.63
N ALA A 100 -5.41 8.92 11.46
CA ALA A 100 -6.03 7.66 11.07
C ALA A 100 -4.99 6.72 10.43
N VAL A 101 -4.76 5.56 11.03
CA VAL A 101 -3.87 4.52 10.50
C VAL A 101 -4.74 3.45 9.85
N ILE A 102 -4.76 3.45 8.52
CA ILE A 102 -5.67 2.63 7.69
C ILE A 102 -4.83 1.76 6.75
N PRO A 103 -4.33 0.59 7.21
CA PRO A 103 -3.46 -0.26 6.40
C PRO A 103 -4.06 -0.65 5.05
N HIS A 104 -5.33 -1.08 4.99
CA HIS A 104 -6.07 -1.26 3.75
C HIS A 104 -7.21 -0.24 3.66
N PHE A 105 -7.13 0.66 2.68
CA PHE A 105 -8.04 1.79 2.56
C PHE A 105 -9.45 1.39 2.10
N PHE A 106 -10.47 1.96 2.76
CA PHE A 106 -11.88 1.69 2.49
C PHE A 106 -12.28 2.12 1.07
N TYR A 107 -12.96 1.23 0.35
CA TYR A 107 -13.50 1.50 -0.99
C TYR A 107 -12.47 1.96 -2.03
N ALA A 108 -11.19 1.62 -1.86
CA ALA A 108 -10.09 2.09 -2.72
C ALA A 108 -10.26 1.78 -4.22
N ARG A 109 -10.95 0.68 -4.57
CA ARG A 109 -11.27 0.32 -5.98
C ARG A 109 -12.33 1.21 -6.65
N GLN A 110 -13.00 2.09 -5.89
CA GLN A 110 -14.05 2.99 -6.37
C GLN A 110 -13.53 4.45 -6.39
N ASP A 111 -12.38 4.64 -7.02
CA ASP A 111 -11.60 5.88 -7.10
C ASP A 111 -11.93 6.75 -8.33
N LYS A 112 -12.63 6.20 -9.32
CA LYS A 112 -12.99 6.90 -10.55
C LYS A 112 -14.38 6.50 -11.06
N LYS A 113 -14.92 7.33 -11.96
CA LYS A 113 -16.15 7.02 -12.68
C LYS A 113 -15.85 6.15 -13.90
N ASP A 114 -15.92 4.84 -13.74
CA ASP A 114 -15.74 3.90 -14.87
C ASP A 114 -16.91 3.89 -15.86
N LYS A 115 -18.11 4.29 -15.40
CA LYS A 115 -19.33 4.39 -16.21
C LYS A 115 -20.13 5.63 -15.80
N SER A 116 -21.02 6.09 -16.69
CA SER A 116 -21.95 7.18 -16.38
C SER A 116 -22.77 6.86 -15.13
N ARG A 117 -22.92 7.84 -14.23
CA ARG A 117 -23.65 7.77 -12.94
C ARG A 117 -23.06 6.83 -11.87
N ALA A 118 -21.79 6.44 -11.95
CA ALA A 118 -21.09 5.80 -10.83
C ALA A 118 -20.65 6.82 -9.77
N PRO A 119 -20.65 6.47 -8.46
CA PRO A 119 -20.04 7.29 -7.42
C PRO A 119 -18.50 7.19 -7.46
N ILE A 120 -17.83 8.14 -6.82
CA ILE A 120 -16.41 8.03 -6.46
C ILE A 120 -16.38 7.82 -4.94
N SER A 121 -16.63 6.59 -4.51
CA SER A 121 -16.81 6.26 -3.10
C SER A 121 -15.53 6.52 -2.29
N ALA A 122 -14.34 6.27 -2.85
CA ALA A 122 -13.09 6.57 -2.15
C ALA A 122 -12.96 8.06 -1.77
N ARG A 123 -13.43 8.98 -2.63
CA ARG A 123 -13.49 10.43 -2.33
C ARG A 123 -14.54 10.74 -1.26
N LEU A 124 -15.69 10.07 -1.28
CA LEU A 124 -16.69 10.19 -0.22
C LEU A 124 -16.11 9.74 1.13
N ILE A 125 -15.40 8.61 1.16
CA ILE A 125 -14.75 8.11 2.39
C ILE A 125 -13.70 9.10 2.89
N ALA A 126 -12.84 9.61 2.01
CA ALA A 126 -11.84 10.61 2.35
C ALA A 126 -12.49 11.84 3.02
N ASN A 127 -13.56 12.37 2.41
CA ASN A 127 -14.31 13.49 2.98
C ASN A 127 -14.90 13.16 4.36
N MET A 128 -15.43 11.94 4.58
CA MET A 128 -16.00 11.56 5.88
C MET A 128 -14.93 11.47 6.97
N ILE A 129 -13.77 10.87 6.67
CA ILE A 129 -12.64 10.78 7.60
C ILE A 129 -12.14 12.17 7.97
N GLU A 130 -12.00 13.06 6.99
CA GLU A 130 -11.58 14.44 7.21
C GLU A 130 -12.61 15.21 8.06
N LYS A 131 -13.89 15.08 7.75
CA LYS A 131 -14.98 15.76 8.48
C LYS A 131 -15.21 15.21 9.89
N ALA A 132 -14.85 13.96 10.16
CA ALA A 132 -14.85 13.43 11.53
C ALA A 132 -13.84 14.17 12.44
N GLY A 133 -12.82 14.81 11.86
CA GLY A 133 -11.79 15.57 12.57
C GLY A 133 -10.39 14.97 12.48
N CYS A 134 -10.12 14.16 11.46
CA CYS A 134 -8.81 13.60 11.19
C CYS A 134 -7.85 14.69 10.69
N ASP A 135 -6.63 14.73 11.23
CA ASP A 135 -5.61 15.72 10.89
C ASP A 135 -4.50 15.13 9.98
N HIS A 136 -4.37 13.80 9.91
CA HIS A 136 -3.35 13.09 9.13
C HIS A 136 -3.80 11.65 8.83
N VAL A 137 -3.52 11.10 7.65
CA VAL A 137 -3.78 9.69 7.30
C VAL A 137 -2.47 8.95 7.02
N ILE A 138 -2.30 7.77 7.62
CA ILE A 138 -1.25 6.81 7.27
C ILE A 138 -1.93 5.58 6.66
N THR A 139 -1.52 5.16 5.46
CA THR A 139 -2.07 4.01 4.76
C THR A 139 -0.98 3.22 4.04
N MET A 140 -1.30 2.10 3.42
CA MET A 140 -0.33 1.26 2.71
C MET A 140 -0.89 0.85 1.36
N ASP A 141 -0.06 0.94 0.31
CA ASP A 141 -0.33 0.52 -1.07
C ASP A 141 -1.75 0.85 -1.57
N LEU A 142 -2.10 2.14 -1.55
CA LEU A 142 -3.34 2.61 -2.15
C LEU A 142 -3.53 2.06 -3.58
N HIS A 143 -4.72 1.51 -3.85
CA HIS A 143 -5.09 0.97 -5.17
C HIS A 143 -4.76 1.94 -6.31
N ALA A 144 -5.02 3.23 -6.08
CA ALA A 144 -4.60 4.31 -6.94
C ALA A 144 -3.90 5.40 -6.11
N SER A 145 -2.67 5.75 -6.50
CA SER A 145 -1.88 6.80 -5.85
C SER A 145 -2.59 8.16 -5.76
N GLN A 146 -3.53 8.42 -6.68
CA GLN A 146 -4.34 9.63 -6.78
C GLN A 146 -5.30 9.80 -5.60
N ILE A 147 -5.61 8.73 -4.85
CA ILE A 147 -6.44 8.81 -3.65
C ILE A 147 -5.82 9.75 -2.60
N GLN A 148 -4.50 9.93 -2.58
CA GLN A 148 -3.85 10.95 -1.73
C GLN A 148 -4.40 12.35 -2.01
N GLY A 149 -4.67 12.68 -3.28
CA GLY A 149 -5.29 13.95 -3.68
C GLY A 149 -6.77 14.08 -3.32
N PHE A 150 -7.39 13.02 -2.76
CA PHE A 150 -8.73 13.10 -2.18
C PHE A 150 -8.76 13.67 -0.77
N PHE A 151 -7.60 13.87 -0.15
CA PHE A 151 -7.47 14.53 1.15
C PHE A 151 -6.88 15.92 0.97
N ASN A 152 -7.27 16.84 1.85
CA ASN A 152 -6.62 18.14 2.06
C ASN A 152 -5.65 18.07 3.24
N VAL A 153 -5.84 17.11 4.16
CA VAL A 153 -4.86 16.74 5.17
C VAL A 153 -3.71 15.93 4.55
N PRO A 154 -2.51 15.92 5.18
CA PRO A 154 -1.41 15.07 4.74
C PRO A 154 -1.82 13.60 4.69
N VAL A 155 -1.21 12.85 3.75
CA VAL A 155 -1.39 11.41 3.61
C VAL A 155 -0.02 10.77 3.39
N ASP A 156 0.39 9.90 4.32
CA ASP A 156 1.54 9.05 4.17
C ASP A 156 1.09 7.70 3.58
N ASN A 157 1.28 7.52 2.27
CA ASN A 157 1.07 6.23 1.60
C ASN A 157 2.35 5.39 1.62
N LEU A 158 2.40 4.42 2.52
CA LEU A 158 3.50 3.46 2.65
C LEU A 158 3.47 2.42 1.52
N TYR A 159 4.60 1.79 1.26
CA TYR A 159 4.72 0.73 0.26
C TYR A 159 5.22 -0.56 0.92
N SER A 160 4.61 -1.69 0.59
CA SER A 160 5.10 -3.01 1.01
C SER A 160 6.24 -3.54 0.13
N GLU A 161 6.55 -2.86 -0.98
CA GLU A 161 7.59 -3.22 -1.94
C GLU A 161 8.95 -3.54 -1.28
N PRO A 162 9.49 -2.73 -0.34
CA PRO A 162 10.74 -3.09 0.34
C PRO A 162 10.66 -4.44 1.08
N ALA A 163 9.53 -4.69 1.76
CA ALA A 163 9.31 -5.95 2.48
C ALA A 163 9.13 -7.14 1.52
N ALA A 164 8.47 -6.93 0.38
CA ALA A 164 8.35 -7.93 -0.67
C ALA A 164 9.72 -8.29 -1.28
N LEU A 165 10.56 -7.29 -1.55
CA LEU A 165 11.93 -7.49 -2.05
C LEU A 165 12.79 -8.26 -1.05
N GLN A 166 12.68 -7.94 0.24
CA GLN A 166 13.36 -8.71 1.29
C GLN A 166 12.92 -10.18 1.28
N TYR A 167 11.61 -10.44 1.27
CA TYR A 167 11.09 -11.80 1.21
C TYR A 167 11.62 -12.55 -0.02
N LEU A 168 11.60 -11.94 -1.21
CA LEU A 168 12.07 -12.57 -2.44
C LEU A 168 13.56 -12.91 -2.38
N ARG A 169 14.40 -11.99 -1.89
CA ARG A 169 15.85 -12.21 -1.75
C ARG A 169 16.20 -13.29 -0.73
N GLU A 170 15.40 -13.42 0.34
CA GLU A 170 15.66 -14.39 1.41
C GLU A 170 15.12 -15.79 1.09
N MET A 171 13.97 -15.87 0.41
CA MET A 171 13.21 -17.11 0.29
C MET A 171 13.26 -17.74 -1.10
N ILE A 172 13.63 -16.98 -2.13
CA ILE A 172 13.54 -17.40 -3.53
C ILE A 172 14.88 -17.19 -4.24
N ASP A 173 15.24 -18.14 -5.10
CA ASP A 173 16.36 -18.00 -6.03
C ASP A 173 16.03 -16.94 -7.11
N CYS A 174 16.49 -15.72 -6.89
CA CYS A 174 16.14 -14.55 -7.69
C CYS A 174 16.64 -14.65 -9.15
N GLU A 175 17.71 -15.39 -9.44
CA GLU A 175 18.23 -15.55 -10.81
C GLU A 175 17.23 -16.23 -11.75
N ARG A 176 16.32 -17.01 -11.17
CA ARG A 176 15.29 -17.76 -11.90
C ARG A 176 13.93 -17.07 -11.89
N VAL A 177 13.81 -15.89 -11.32
CA VAL A 177 12.53 -15.19 -11.16
C VAL A 177 12.15 -14.43 -12.43
N VAL A 178 10.86 -14.41 -12.71
CA VAL A 178 10.23 -13.41 -13.58
C VAL A 178 9.08 -12.78 -12.80
N ILE A 179 9.04 -11.46 -12.74
CA ILE A 179 7.94 -10.74 -12.08
C ILE A 179 6.82 -10.58 -13.11
N VAL A 180 5.61 -10.97 -12.72
CA VAL A 180 4.46 -10.98 -13.63
C VAL A 180 3.36 -10.09 -13.08
N SER A 181 2.85 -9.17 -13.88
CA SER A 181 1.63 -8.44 -13.53
C SER A 181 0.38 -9.15 -14.09
N PRO A 182 -0.67 -9.38 -13.27
CA PRO A 182 -1.89 -10.07 -13.71
C PRO A 182 -2.77 -9.23 -14.65
N ASP A 183 -2.56 -7.91 -14.70
CA ASP A 183 -3.25 -7.01 -15.63
C ASP A 183 -2.43 -5.76 -15.94
N ALA A 184 -2.89 -4.97 -16.92
CA ALA A 184 -2.22 -3.75 -17.35
C ALA A 184 -2.13 -2.66 -16.26
N GLY A 185 -3.01 -2.66 -15.26
CA GLY A 185 -3.02 -1.68 -14.18
C GLY A 185 -1.84 -1.87 -13.21
N GLY A 186 -1.48 -3.12 -12.93
CA GLY A 186 -0.36 -3.48 -12.05
C GLY A 186 1.03 -3.39 -12.69
N ALA A 187 1.13 -3.06 -13.99
CA ALA A 187 2.40 -3.10 -14.72
C ALA A 187 3.51 -2.27 -14.07
N LYS A 188 3.22 -1.03 -13.66
CA LYS A 188 4.22 -0.15 -13.02
C LYS A 188 4.80 -0.75 -11.72
N ARG A 189 3.95 -1.39 -10.90
CA ARG A 189 4.33 -2.02 -9.64
C ARG A 189 5.26 -3.21 -9.89
N ALA A 190 4.87 -4.07 -10.82
CA ALA A 190 5.65 -5.24 -11.18
C ALA A 190 6.99 -4.89 -11.83
N THR A 191 7.03 -3.89 -12.72
CA THR A 191 8.29 -3.39 -13.30
C THR A 191 9.23 -2.81 -12.24
N SER A 192 8.72 -2.04 -11.27
CA SER A 192 9.54 -1.49 -10.17
C SER A 192 10.26 -2.60 -9.39
N ILE A 193 9.54 -3.65 -9.01
CA ILE A 193 10.12 -4.80 -8.31
C ILE A 193 11.11 -5.55 -9.19
N ALA A 194 10.80 -5.73 -10.48
CA ALA A 194 11.69 -6.41 -11.42
C ALA A 194 13.03 -5.66 -11.58
N ASP A 195 12.98 -4.34 -11.75
CA ASP A 195 14.14 -3.48 -11.89
C ASP A 195 15.02 -3.51 -10.63
N GLN A 196 14.41 -3.48 -9.44
CA GLN A 196 15.15 -3.53 -8.16
C GLN A 196 15.76 -4.91 -7.85
N LEU A 197 15.24 -5.98 -8.45
CA LEU A 197 15.82 -7.33 -8.37
C LEU A 197 16.79 -7.61 -9.52
N GLY A 198 16.79 -6.81 -10.58
CA GLY A 198 17.55 -7.08 -11.80
C GLY A 198 17.05 -8.30 -12.57
N VAL A 199 15.74 -8.55 -12.56
CA VAL A 199 15.10 -9.72 -13.19
C VAL A 199 14.13 -9.31 -14.30
N ASP A 200 13.72 -10.28 -15.12
CA ASP A 200 12.79 -10.00 -16.22
C ASP A 200 11.36 -9.76 -15.70
N PHE A 201 10.60 -9.01 -16.51
CA PHE A 201 9.19 -8.69 -16.28
C PHE A 201 8.30 -9.29 -17.39
N ALA A 202 7.10 -9.73 -17.01
CA ALA A 202 6.04 -10.14 -17.93
C ALA A 202 4.67 -9.57 -17.52
N LEU A 203 3.75 -9.51 -18.46
CA LEU A 203 2.44 -8.88 -18.27
C LEU A 203 1.34 -9.71 -18.91
N PHE A 204 0.23 -9.89 -18.21
CA PHE A 204 -1.00 -10.36 -18.83
C PHE A 204 -1.77 -9.21 -19.48
N HIS A 205 -2.01 -9.33 -20.78
CA HIS A 205 -2.94 -8.48 -21.50
C HIS A 205 -4.27 -9.21 -21.66
N LYS A 206 -5.35 -8.59 -21.17
CA LYS A 206 -6.71 -9.12 -21.30
C LYS A 206 -7.34 -8.61 -22.59
N GLU A 207 -7.43 -9.47 -23.60
CA GLU A 207 -8.20 -9.19 -24.80
C GLU A 207 -9.70 -9.31 -24.50
N ARG A 208 -10.39 -8.16 -24.51
CA ARG A 208 -11.86 -8.14 -24.43
C ARG A 208 -12.43 -8.34 -25.84
N LYS A 209 -12.82 -9.56 -26.18
CA LYS A 209 -13.75 -9.77 -27.32
C LYS A 209 -15.17 -9.41 -26.89
N LYS A 210 -16.05 -9.18 -27.87
CA LYS A 210 -17.41 -8.62 -27.73
C LYS A 210 -18.24 -9.33 -26.64
N ALA A 211 -19.31 -8.67 -26.20
CA ALA A 211 -20.29 -9.24 -25.28
C ALA A 211 -20.69 -10.66 -25.72
N ASN A 212 -20.49 -11.64 -24.83
CA ASN A 212 -20.71 -13.10 -24.96
C ASN A 212 -19.50 -14.00 -25.32
N GLU A 213 -18.28 -13.48 -25.47
CA GLU A 213 -17.08 -14.33 -25.55
C GLU A 213 -16.25 -14.33 -24.27
N VAL A 214 -15.70 -15.50 -23.92
CA VAL A 214 -14.77 -15.65 -22.78
C VAL A 214 -13.51 -14.82 -23.09
N SER A 215 -13.21 -13.84 -22.23
CA SER A 215 -12.02 -13.00 -22.38
C SER A 215 -10.76 -13.85 -22.37
N ARG A 216 -9.92 -13.72 -23.41
CA ARG A 216 -8.62 -14.39 -23.48
C ARG A 216 -7.55 -13.55 -22.79
N MET A 217 -6.74 -14.18 -21.96
CA MET A 217 -5.52 -13.56 -21.44
C MET A 217 -4.34 -13.97 -22.31
N VAL A 218 -3.46 -13.02 -22.63
CA VAL A 218 -2.25 -13.23 -23.43
C VAL A 218 -1.07 -12.81 -22.58
N LEU A 219 -0.10 -13.71 -22.40
CA LEU A 219 1.14 -13.39 -21.71
C LEU A 219 2.09 -12.67 -22.67
N VAL A 220 2.54 -11.48 -22.28
CA VAL A 220 3.59 -10.72 -22.94
C VAL A 220 4.85 -10.83 -22.09
N GLY A 221 5.91 -11.44 -22.62
CA GLY A 221 7.13 -11.80 -21.89
C GLY A 221 7.35 -13.32 -21.85
N ASN A 222 8.45 -13.76 -21.26
CA ASN A 222 8.81 -15.18 -21.19
C ASN A 222 8.88 -15.66 -19.74
N ALA A 223 8.09 -16.68 -19.41
CA ALA A 223 8.07 -17.33 -18.11
C ALA A 223 8.53 -18.79 -18.11
N ARG A 224 8.96 -19.32 -19.27
CA ARG A 224 9.35 -20.74 -19.40
C ARG A 224 10.57 -21.06 -18.54
N ASP A 225 10.52 -22.18 -17.82
CA ASP A 225 11.54 -22.73 -16.92
C ASP A 225 11.93 -21.82 -15.73
N ARG A 226 11.17 -20.73 -15.53
CA ARG A 226 11.36 -19.72 -14.48
C ARG A 226 10.32 -19.80 -13.36
N ILE A 227 10.65 -19.22 -12.23
CA ILE A 227 9.73 -19.00 -11.11
C ILE A 227 8.95 -17.72 -11.42
N ALA A 228 7.69 -17.85 -11.77
CA ALA A 228 6.83 -16.71 -12.05
C ALA A 228 6.22 -16.18 -10.75
N VAL A 229 6.45 -14.90 -10.44
CA VAL A 229 5.89 -14.24 -9.26
C VAL A 229 4.85 -13.23 -9.72
N LEU A 230 3.58 -13.57 -9.55
CA LEU A 230 2.46 -12.64 -9.77
C LEU A 230 2.47 -11.57 -8.69
N VAL A 231 2.45 -10.28 -9.09
CA VAL A 231 2.42 -9.17 -8.14
C VAL A 231 1.18 -8.32 -8.35
N ASP A 232 0.40 -8.12 -7.29
CA ASP A 232 -0.79 -7.27 -7.29
C ASP A 232 -0.93 -6.49 -5.96
N ASP A 233 -1.76 -5.45 -5.89
CA ASP A 233 -1.99 -4.72 -4.62
C ASP A 233 -2.91 -5.50 -3.71
N MET A 234 -3.90 -6.20 -4.27
CA MET A 234 -4.89 -6.88 -3.46
C MET A 234 -5.52 -8.08 -4.16
N ALA A 235 -5.76 -9.14 -3.39
CA ALA A 235 -6.47 -10.33 -3.84
C ALA A 235 -7.80 -10.46 -3.11
N ASP A 236 -8.91 -10.48 -3.85
CA ASP A 236 -10.25 -10.61 -3.30
C ASP A 236 -10.80 -12.03 -3.48
N THR A 237 -11.45 -12.35 -4.60
CA THR A 237 -11.94 -13.72 -4.84
C THR A 237 -10.88 -14.64 -5.47
N CYS A 238 -9.67 -14.15 -5.70
CA CYS A 238 -8.55 -14.83 -6.37
C CYS A 238 -8.83 -15.39 -7.79
N GLY A 239 -9.94 -15.02 -8.43
CA GLY A 239 -10.28 -15.53 -9.77
C GLY A 239 -9.25 -15.16 -10.84
N THR A 240 -8.83 -13.88 -10.89
CA THR A 240 -7.79 -13.43 -11.82
C THR A 240 -6.45 -14.11 -11.56
N LEU A 241 -6.05 -14.23 -10.30
CA LEU A 241 -4.79 -14.86 -9.90
C LEU A 241 -4.76 -16.35 -10.26
N ASP A 242 -5.84 -17.10 -10.02
CA ASP A 242 -5.90 -18.53 -10.37
C ASP A 242 -5.77 -18.74 -11.88
N ILE A 243 -6.51 -17.97 -12.69
CA ILE A 243 -6.43 -18.09 -14.16
C ILE A 243 -5.03 -17.69 -14.65
N ALA A 244 -4.46 -16.60 -14.13
CA ALA A 244 -3.10 -16.17 -14.47
C ALA A 244 -2.07 -17.25 -14.09
N ALA A 245 -2.22 -17.87 -12.92
CA ALA A 245 -1.31 -18.92 -12.46
C ALA A 245 -1.38 -20.17 -13.34
N ARG A 246 -2.59 -20.62 -13.70
CA ARG A 246 -2.77 -21.75 -14.64
C ARG A 246 -2.13 -21.46 -15.98
N GLN A 247 -2.35 -20.26 -16.52
CA GLN A 247 -1.77 -19.88 -17.80
C GLN A 247 -0.24 -19.77 -17.76
N LEU A 248 0.34 -19.34 -16.64
CA LEU A 248 1.80 -19.37 -16.45
C LEU A 248 2.34 -20.80 -16.43
N ARG A 249 1.64 -21.74 -15.77
CA ARG A 249 1.99 -23.17 -15.79
C ARG A 249 1.92 -23.75 -17.20
N GLU A 250 0.85 -23.47 -17.94
CA GLU A 250 0.69 -23.88 -19.35
C GLU A 250 1.78 -23.29 -20.25
N SER A 251 2.27 -22.08 -19.93
CA SER A 251 3.37 -21.42 -20.64
C SER A 251 4.76 -21.97 -20.25
N GLY A 252 4.81 -22.96 -19.35
CA GLY A 252 6.04 -23.65 -18.95
C GLY A 252 6.75 -23.05 -17.74
N ALA A 253 6.09 -22.22 -16.92
CA ALA A 253 6.69 -21.74 -15.67
C ALA A 253 6.96 -22.90 -14.71
N SER A 254 8.19 -22.96 -14.16
CA SER A 254 8.63 -24.05 -13.28
C SER A 254 7.91 -24.03 -11.94
N ASN A 255 7.59 -22.83 -11.45
CA ASN A 255 6.77 -22.61 -10.26
C ASN A 255 5.99 -21.29 -10.40
N VAL A 256 4.85 -21.16 -9.72
CA VAL A 256 4.06 -19.92 -9.72
C VAL A 256 3.73 -19.51 -8.30
N LEU A 257 4.16 -18.31 -7.94
CA LEU A 257 3.91 -17.66 -6.66
C LEU A 257 3.04 -16.42 -6.93
N ALA A 258 2.32 -15.96 -5.91
CA ALA A 258 1.67 -14.67 -5.94
C ALA A 258 2.04 -13.87 -4.69
N MET A 259 2.32 -12.58 -4.85
CA MET A 259 2.55 -11.62 -3.78
C MET A 259 1.53 -10.51 -3.91
N VAL A 260 0.74 -10.31 -2.85
CA VAL A 260 -0.23 -9.21 -2.79
C VAL A 260 -0.12 -8.47 -1.48
N THR A 261 -0.26 -7.14 -1.50
CA THR A 261 -0.26 -6.39 -0.23
C THR A 261 -1.47 -6.78 0.61
N HIS A 262 -2.67 -6.62 0.07
CA HIS A 262 -3.92 -6.81 0.80
C HIS A 262 -4.61 -8.12 0.40
N GLY A 263 -4.42 -9.17 1.19
CA GLY A 263 -5.17 -10.41 1.08
C GLY A 263 -6.59 -10.28 1.64
N ILE A 264 -7.55 -9.81 0.84
CA ILE A 264 -8.98 -9.75 1.23
C ILE A 264 -9.59 -11.16 1.29
N LEU A 265 -9.22 -12.01 0.32
CA LEU A 265 -9.50 -13.45 0.29
C LEU A 265 -10.96 -13.85 0.59
N SER A 266 -11.91 -13.18 -0.06
CA SER A 266 -13.35 -13.41 0.17
C SER A 266 -13.94 -14.54 -0.68
N GLY A 267 -15.05 -15.11 -0.21
CA GLY A 267 -15.83 -16.10 -0.94
C GLY A 267 -15.00 -17.34 -1.32
N PRO A 268 -14.87 -17.70 -2.61
CA PRO A 268 -14.18 -18.90 -3.05
C PRO A 268 -12.64 -18.78 -3.05
N ALA A 269 -12.07 -17.68 -2.54
CA ALA A 269 -10.64 -17.40 -2.64
C ALA A 269 -9.77 -18.52 -2.08
N ILE A 270 -10.05 -18.96 -0.84
CA ILE A 270 -9.29 -20.00 -0.16
C ILE A 270 -9.33 -21.31 -0.95
N GLN A 271 -10.51 -21.73 -1.40
CA GLN A 271 -10.67 -22.92 -2.23
C GLN A 271 -9.87 -22.80 -3.54
N ARG A 272 -9.95 -21.65 -4.23
CA ARG A 272 -9.20 -21.41 -5.47
C ARG A 272 -7.69 -21.45 -5.29
N ILE A 273 -7.18 -20.98 -4.15
CA ILE A 273 -5.74 -21.04 -3.85
C ILE A 273 -5.32 -22.49 -3.58
N THR A 274 -6.11 -23.20 -2.77
CA THR A 274 -5.84 -24.61 -2.42
C THR A 274 -5.85 -25.50 -3.66
N ASP A 275 -6.91 -25.44 -4.47
CA ASP A 275 -7.10 -26.29 -5.65
C ASP A 275 -6.34 -25.78 -6.90
N GLY A 276 -5.93 -24.50 -6.87
CA GLY A 276 -5.33 -23.82 -8.01
C GLY A 276 -3.85 -24.09 -8.21
N ALA A 277 -3.33 -23.50 -9.29
CA ALA A 277 -1.94 -23.67 -9.75
C ALA A 277 -0.90 -22.87 -8.95
N LEU A 278 -1.32 -22.07 -7.97
CA LEU A 278 -0.42 -21.34 -7.09
C LEU A 278 0.25 -22.30 -6.11
N GLU A 279 1.56 -22.20 -5.99
CA GLU A 279 2.34 -22.90 -4.97
C GLU A 279 2.25 -22.18 -3.63
N ARG A 280 2.43 -20.86 -3.66
CA ARG A 280 2.28 -19.99 -2.48
C ARG A 280 1.60 -18.68 -2.82
N LEU A 281 0.81 -18.21 -1.87
CA LEU A 281 0.27 -16.85 -1.85
C LEU A 281 0.87 -16.12 -0.66
N ILE A 282 1.70 -15.11 -0.94
CA ILE A 282 2.32 -14.25 0.06
C ILE A 282 1.45 -13.00 0.21
N VAL A 283 1.03 -12.72 1.43
CA VAL A 283 0.22 -11.56 1.79
C VAL A 283 0.89 -10.75 2.89
N THR A 284 0.51 -9.49 3.09
CA THR A 284 0.88 -8.77 4.32
C THR A 284 -0.20 -8.93 5.39
N ASN A 285 0.14 -8.66 6.65
CA ASN A 285 -0.84 -8.51 7.74
C ASN A 285 -1.52 -7.13 7.79
N THR A 286 -1.69 -6.44 6.65
CA THR A 286 -2.56 -5.24 6.57
C THR A 286 -4.05 -5.57 6.83
N LEU A 287 -4.40 -6.84 6.66
CA LEU A 287 -5.68 -7.47 6.96
C LEU A 287 -5.42 -8.71 7.82
N PRO A 288 -6.30 -9.09 8.76
CA PRO A 288 -6.11 -10.31 9.56
C PRO A 288 -6.06 -11.57 8.67
N GLN A 289 -5.01 -12.39 8.80
CA GLN A 289 -4.84 -13.62 7.99
C GLN A 289 -4.88 -14.92 8.78
N GLN A 290 -5.00 -14.87 10.11
CA GLN A 290 -4.90 -16.05 10.97
C GLN A 290 -5.88 -17.17 10.57
N ALA A 291 -7.14 -16.81 10.31
CA ALA A 291 -8.16 -17.77 9.85
C ALA A 291 -7.86 -18.33 8.45
N ASN A 292 -7.39 -17.48 7.53
CA ASN A 292 -7.05 -17.87 6.16
C ASN A 292 -5.87 -18.87 6.15
N LYS A 293 -4.81 -18.59 6.93
CA LYS A 293 -3.63 -19.46 7.10
C LYS A 293 -3.98 -20.79 7.75
N ALA A 294 -4.93 -20.80 8.68
CA ALA A 294 -5.41 -22.05 9.29
C ALA A 294 -6.16 -22.94 8.28
N GLN A 295 -6.82 -22.34 7.28
CA GLN A 295 -7.56 -23.07 6.25
C GLN A 295 -6.70 -23.45 5.03
N CYS A 296 -5.63 -22.71 4.74
CA CYS A 296 -4.78 -22.94 3.58
C CYS A 296 -3.29 -22.78 3.92
N SER A 297 -2.55 -23.89 3.84
CA SER A 297 -1.10 -23.94 4.12
C SER A 297 -0.24 -23.24 3.08
N LYS A 298 -0.80 -22.90 1.90
CA LYS A 298 -0.10 -22.16 0.84
C LYS A 298 0.03 -20.66 1.15
N ILE A 299 -0.67 -20.16 2.17
CA ILE A 299 -0.66 -18.73 2.53
C ILE A 299 0.50 -18.43 3.47
N GLU A 300 1.40 -17.57 3.04
CA GLU A 300 2.48 -17.01 3.86
C GLU A 300 2.20 -15.53 4.13
N GLU A 301 2.70 -15.02 5.26
CA GLU A 301 2.39 -13.68 5.73
C GLU A 301 3.68 -12.91 6.05
N ILE A 302 3.75 -11.67 5.54
CA ILE A 302 4.76 -10.68 5.86
C ILE A 302 4.20 -9.74 6.94
N ASP A 303 4.92 -9.60 8.06
CA ASP A 303 4.56 -8.65 9.11
C ASP A 303 5.04 -7.24 8.74
N ILE A 304 4.10 -6.30 8.59
CA ILE A 304 4.36 -4.89 8.28
C ILE A 304 4.25 -3.96 9.51
N SER A 305 4.03 -4.50 10.71
CA SER A 305 3.89 -3.70 11.94
C SER A 305 5.11 -2.82 12.24
N HIS A 306 6.30 -3.24 11.80
CA HIS A 306 7.54 -2.45 11.95
C HIS A 306 7.56 -1.20 11.07
N LEU A 307 7.03 -1.27 9.85
CA LEU A 307 6.87 -0.10 8.97
C LEU A 307 5.86 0.88 9.55
N LEU A 308 4.72 0.39 10.04
CA LEU A 308 3.69 1.23 10.66
C LEU A 308 4.20 1.89 11.96
N ALA A 309 4.85 1.13 12.83
CA ALA A 309 5.42 1.65 14.08
C ALA A 309 6.47 2.73 13.81
N GLU A 310 7.40 2.49 12.89
CA GLU A 310 8.43 3.48 12.56
C GLU A 310 7.84 4.71 11.88
N THR A 311 6.80 4.55 11.06
CA THR A 311 6.06 5.68 10.47
C THR A 311 5.38 6.54 11.55
N ILE A 312 4.69 5.91 12.51
CA ILE A 312 4.07 6.60 13.64
C ILE A 312 5.13 7.36 14.44
N ARG A 313 6.26 6.71 14.76
CA ARG A 313 7.36 7.33 15.49
C ARG A 313 7.91 8.56 14.76
N ARG A 314 8.19 8.43 13.46
CA ARG A 314 8.71 9.54 12.63
C ARG A 314 7.71 10.68 12.50
N SER A 315 6.43 10.36 12.25
CA SER A 315 5.34 11.32 12.16
C SER A 315 5.15 12.10 13.47
N HIS A 316 5.34 11.44 14.61
CA HIS A 316 5.30 12.06 15.94
C HIS A 316 6.45 13.05 16.16
N TYR A 317 7.69 12.63 15.85
CA TYR A 317 8.89 13.45 16.06
C TYR A 317 9.21 14.43 14.92
N GLY A 318 8.41 14.44 13.85
CA GLY A 318 8.64 15.29 12.67
C GLY A 318 9.84 14.85 11.82
N GLU A 319 10.20 13.57 11.86
CA GLU A 319 11.26 12.98 11.06
C GLU A 319 10.75 12.57 9.67
N SER A 320 11.67 12.43 8.70
CA SER A 320 11.28 12.06 7.34
C SER A 320 10.78 10.61 7.26
N VAL A 321 9.53 10.45 6.84
CA VAL A 321 8.90 9.14 6.54
C VAL A 321 9.37 8.57 5.20
N SER A 322 9.81 9.41 4.25
CA SER A 322 10.14 8.97 2.89
C SER A 322 11.27 7.96 2.79
N VAL A 323 12.13 7.89 3.81
CA VAL A 323 13.19 6.87 3.92
C VAL A 323 12.60 5.46 3.88
N LEU A 324 11.42 5.26 4.48
CA LEU A 324 10.72 3.98 4.56
C LEU A 324 10.18 3.49 3.21
N PHE A 325 10.10 4.34 2.20
CA PHE A 325 9.61 3.95 0.88
C PHE A 325 10.63 3.12 0.09
N SER A 326 11.91 3.17 0.49
CA SER A 326 13.00 2.46 -0.20
C SER A 326 13.74 1.47 0.70
N GLN A 327 13.53 1.53 2.01
CA GLN A 327 14.30 0.78 2.99
C GLN A 327 13.43 0.24 4.10
N ILE A 328 13.75 -0.96 4.55
CA ILE A 328 13.19 -1.53 5.77
C ILE A 328 13.96 -0.94 6.95
N PRO A 329 13.28 -0.40 7.97
CA PRO A 329 13.91 0.42 9.00
C PRO A 329 14.90 -0.36 9.87
N TYR A 330 14.63 -1.64 10.10
CA TYR A 330 15.50 -2.58 10.81
C TYR A 330 15.04 -4.01 10.50
N ASP A 331 15.97 -4.96 10.53
CA ASP A 331 15.62 -6.37 10.35
C ASP A 331 14.78 -6.84 11.54
N THR A 332 13.68 -7.56 11.25
CA THR A 332 12.76 -8.04 12.27
C THR A 332 12.51 -9.52 12.10
N SER A 333 12.20 -10.21 13.19
CA SER A 333 11.70 -11.58 13.10
C SER A 333 10.42 -11.59 12.25
N GLN A 334 10.49 -12.26 11.11
CA GLN A 334 9.37 -12.38 10.18
C GLN A 334 8.68 -13.75 10.34
N PRO A 335 7.34 -13.82 10.28
CA PRO A 335 6.60 -15.08 10.48
C PRO A 335 6.98 -16.21 9.51
N TYR A 336 7.39 -15.85 8.29
CA TYR A 336 7.80 -16.80 7.25
C TYR A 336 9.21 -17.39 7.46
N ARG A 337 10.06 -16.77 8.30
CA ARG A 337 11.38 -17.31 8.62
C ARG A 337 11.23 -18.45 9.62
N ARG A 338 11.52 -19.68 9.20
CA ARG A 338 11.52 -20.84 10.10
C ARG A 338 12.57 -20.66 11.19
N VAL A 339 12.22 -21.00 12.44
CA VAL A 339 13.12 -20.99 13.59
C VAL A 339 14.29 -21.96 13.31
N GLY A 340 15.47 -21.44 12.99
CA GLY A 340 16.68 -22.22 12.73
C GLY A 340 17.38 -21.96 11.38
N GLY A 341 16.74 -21.24 10.45
CA GLY A 341 17.41 -20.75 9.25
C GLY A 341 18.15 -19.44 9.53
N THR A 342 19.45 -19.50 9.76
CA THR A 342 20.30 -18.30 9.75
C THR A 342 20.18 -17.66 8.36
N PRO A 343 19.94 -16.35 8.22
CA PRO A 343 20.01 -15.69 6.92
C PRO A 343 21.42 -15.94 6.36
N THR A 344 21.53 -16.55 5.19
CA THR A 344 22.84 -16.84 4.58
C THR A 344 23.58 -15.57 4.20
N GLN A 345 22.92 -14.41 4.11
CA GLN A 345 23.57 -13.11 3.95
C GLN A 345 22.70 -12.02 4.59
N SER A 346 23.28 -11.23 5.49
CA SER A 346 22.70 -9.95 5.88
C SER A 346 22.61 -9.05 4.66
N PRO A 347 21.52 -8.27 4.45
CA PRO A 347 21.52 -7.27 3.40
C PRO A 347 22.68 -6.28 3.62
N PRO A 348 23.37 -5.83 2.56
CA PRO A 348 24.49 -4.92 2.72
C PRO A 348 24.00 -3.64 3.40
N CYS A 349 24.57 -3.36 4.57
CA CYS A 349 24.39 -2.10 5.27
C CYS A 349 24.89 -0.99 4.34
N SER A 350 24.01 -0.15 3.82
CA SER A 350 24.39 0.95 2.94
C SER A 350 25.24 1.94 3.73
N THR A 351 26.56 1.88 3.58
CA THR A 351 27.47 2.93 4.01
C THR A 351 27.20 4.15 3.14
N THR A 352 26.51 5.13 3.70
CA THR A 352 26.50 6.50 3.17
C THR A 352 27.88 7.11 3.43
N ALA A 353 28.83 6.82 2.56
CA ALA A 353 30.04 7.62 2.47
C ALA A 353 29.67 8.94 1.77
N SER A 354 29.61 10.04 2.54
CA SER A 354 29.55 11.38 1.98
C SER A 354 30.74 11.61 1.05
N PRO A 355 30.58 12.24 -0.13
CA PRO A 355 31.72 12.55 -0.97
C PRO A 355 32.55 13.64 -0.29
N ALA A 356 33.73 13.24 0.18
CA ALA A 356 34.77 14.14 0.64
C ALA A 356 35.15 15.09 -0.51
N THR A 357 35.23 16.37 -0.19
CA THR A 357 35.64 17.46 -1.07
C THR A 357 37.11 17.31 -1.42
N ASP A 358 37.41 16.85 -2.63
CA ASP A 358 38.78 16.86 -3.14
C ASP A 358 39.00 18.13 -3.98
N ARG A 359 39.49 19.18 -3.32
CA ARG A 359 40.04 20.37 -3.99
C ARG A 359 41.37 19.96 -4.63
N ARG A 360 41.36 19.67 -5.93
CA ARG A 360 42.56 19.72 -6.76
C ARG A 360 42.37 20.65 -7.94
N THR A 361 43.14 21.73 -7.86
CA THR A 361 43.45 22.71 -8.89
C THR A 361 43.89 22.03 -10.19
N ASN A 362 43.20 22.32 -11.30
CA ASN A 362 43.78 22.17 -12.63
C ASN A 362 43.58 23.48 -13.39
N ALA A 363 44.71 24.16 -13.62
CA ALA A 363 44.84 25.31 -14.48
C ALA A 363 44.67 24.90 -15.95
N LEU A 364 43.86 25.64 -16.70
CA LEU A 364 43.79 25.58 -18.16
C LEU A 364 44.68 26.69 -18.73
N PRO A 365 45.51 26.43 -19.76
CA PRO A 365 46.25 27.48 -20.45
C PRO A 365 45.37 28.17 -21.49
N ALA A 366 45.55 29.49 -21.58
CA ALA A 366 44.88 30.39 -22.50
C ALA A 366 45.29 30.16 -23.97
N GLY A 367 44.32 30.28 -24.87
CA GLY A 367 44.51 30.38 -26.32
C GLY A 367 43.62 31.49 -26.89
N PRO A 368 44.04 32.21 -27.95
CA PRO A 368 43.66 33.61 -28.16
C PRO A 368 42.35 33.80 -28.91
N GLU A 369 41.76 34.96 -28.64
CA GLU A 369 40.58 35.54 -29.27
C GLU A 369 40.78 35.80 -30.77
N THR A 370 39.77 35.44 -31.58
CA THR A 370 39.50 36.09 -32.86
C THR A 370 38.00 36.30 -33.00
N GLN A 371 37.59 37.56 -32.95
CA GLN A 371 36.24 38.05 -33.23
C GLN A 371 36.01 38.12 -34.75
N SER A 372 34.83 37.72 -35.21
CA SER A 372 34.09 38.43 -36.27
C SER A 372 32.59 38.06 -36.23
N PRO A 373 31.66 38.97 -36.59
CA PRO A 373 30.25 38.90 -36.16
C PRO A 373 29.23 38.64 -37.29
N LEU A 374 27.96 38.45 -36.87
CA LEU A 374 26.66 38.65 -37.55
C LEU A 374 25.82 37.38 -37.79
N PRO A 375 24.47 37.46 -37.94
CA PRO A 375 23.52 38.50 -37.50
C PRO A 375 22.29 37.96 -36.73
N GLU A 376 21.61 38.87 -36.04
CA GLU A 376 20.30 38.70 -35.41
C GLU A 376 19.19 38.43 -36.44
N HIS A 377 18.37 37.40 -36.19
CA HIS A 377 17.07 37.23 -36.82
C HIS A 377 15.96 37.41 -35.78
N VAL A 378 15.28 38.55 -35.91
CA VAL A 378 14.02 38.89 -35.23
C VAL A 378 12.91 38.04 -35.82
N VAL A 379 12.25 37.21 -35.00
CA VAL A 379 10.95 36.60 -35.34
C VAL A 379 9.90 37.26 -34.46
N ARG A 380 9.12 38.14 -35.08
CA ARG A 380 7.80 38.57 -34.59
C ARG A 380 6.80 37.56 -35.12
N ASP A 381 6.07 36.89 -34.24
CA ASP A 381 4.83 36.21 -34.63
C ASP A 381 3.64 36.73 -33.81
N GLN A 382 2.56 36.89 -34.55
CA GLN A 382 1.40 37.70 -34.26
C GLN A 382 0.37 36.89 -33.47
N TYR A 383 -0.20 37.51 -32.43
CA TYR A 383 -1.38 37.01 -31.73
C TYR A 383 -2.64 37.49 -32.49
N GLU A 384 -3.43 36.57 -33.03
CA GLU A 384 -4.84 36.80 -33.37
C GLU A 384 -5.75 36.02 -32.39
N PRO A 385 -6.77 36.65 -31.79
CA PRO A 385 -7.73 35.98 -30.92
C PRO A 385 -8.89 35.38 -31.73
N VAL A 386 -9.12 34.07 -31.55
CA VAL A 386 -10.26 33.33 -32.12
C VAL A 386 -11.54 33.60 -31.33
N ALA A 387 -12.59 34.04 -32.02
CA ALA A 387 -13.93 34.28 -31.46
C ALA A 387 -14.74 32.97 -31.26
N PRO A 388 -15.65 32.89 -30.26
CA PRO A 388 -16.45 31.69 -30.01
C PRO A 388 -17.73 31.61 -30.88
N SER A 389 -18.02 30.43 -31.41
CA SER A 389 -19.23 30.11 -32.20
C SER A 389 -20.50 29.97 -31.34
N PRO A 390 -21.69 30.35 -31.86
CA PRO A 390 -22.93 30.34 -31.09
C PRO A 390 -23.63 28.97 -31.01
N LEU A 391 -24.21 28.71 -29.83
CA LEU A 391 -25.07 27.59 -29.46
C LEU A 391 -26.31 27.47 -30.35
N ARG A 392 -26.58 26.27 -30.88
CA ARG A 392 -27.88 25.89 -31.44
C ARG A 392 -28.73 25.23 -30.36
N ASN A 393 -29.85 25.86 -30.03
CA ASN A 393 -30.99 25.21 -29.39
C ASN A 393 -31.76 24.38 -30.41
N SER A 394 -32.18 23.18 -30.03
CA SER A 394 -33.30 22.49 -30.65
C SER A 394 -34.12 21.80 -29.56
N THR A 395 -35.39 22.18 -29.58
CA THR A 395 -36.60 21.63 -28.95
C THR A 395 -36.67 20.13 -28.78
#